data_AF-A0A1H7RPR0-F1
#
_entry.id   AF-A0A1H7RPR0-F1
#
_cell.length_a   1.000
_cell.length_b   1.000
_cell.length_c   1.000
_cell.angle_alpha   90.00
_cell.angle_beta   90.00
_cell.angle_gamma   90.00
#
_symmetry.space_group_name_H-M   'P 1'
#
loop_
_entity.id
_entity.type
_entity.pdbx_description
1 polymer ?
#
loop_
_entity_poly.entity_id
_entity_poly.type
_entity_poly.pdbx_seq_one_letter_code
_entity_poly.pdbx_strand_id
1 'polypeptide(L)'
;MARPGITYEQVASIADQMIGNGEKPTIQTVRDALGTGSLNTIHRHLTAWRSAQPPVERQAARLPDELAATLAQEIERQVTAARAEAEASADELRNQVAVLVAERDEARNEASQAFKEMERLRADLDRERTAAEIARATAAEIKAWLTTVMDQRDEARPRSSAGSGAP
;
A
#
# COMPACT_ATOMS: atom_id res chain seq x y z
N MET A 1 -27.52 -73.14 37.57
CA MET A 1 -27.17 -72.15 38.61
C MET A 1 -26.47 -70.97 37.92
N ALA A 2 -27.14 -69.83 37.78
CA ALA A 2 -26.54 -68.64 37.18
C ALA A 2 -25.59 -67.98 38.18
N ARG A 3 -24.29 -67.87 37.84
CA ARG A 3 -23.34 -67.08 38.64
C ARG A 3 -23.83 -65.63 38.72
N PRO A 4 -23.84 -64.98 39.89
CA PRO A 4 -24.08 -63.54 39.96
C PRO A 4 -22.99 -62.85 39.13
N GLY A 5 -23.40 -62.10 38.11
CA GLY A 5 -22.48 -61.28 37.33
C GLY A 5 -21.88 -60.16 38.18
N ILE A 6 -20.75 -59.61 37.75
CA ILE A 6 -20.12 -58.44 38.37
C ILE A 6 -21.09 -57.25 38.44
N THR A 7 -21.03 -56.49 39.53
CA THR A 7 -21.93 -55.36 39.78
C THR A 7 -21.31 -54.03 39.36
N TYR A 8 -22.14 -53.00 39.24
CA TYR A 8 -21.70 -51.63 39.00
C TYR A 8 -20.77 -51.12 40.12
N GLU A 9 -21.15 -51.34 41.38
CA GLU A 9 -20.41 -50.86 42.55
C GLU A 9 -18.99 -51.43 42.62
N GLN A 10 -18.82 -52.70 42.23
CA GLN A 10 -17.51 -53.34 42.14
C GLN A 10 -16.61 -52.68 41.09
N VAL A 11 -17.17 -52.37 39.91
CA VAL A 11 -16.44 -51.68 38.83
C VAL A 11 -16.12 -50.23 39.21
N ALA A 12 -17.06 -49.53 39.83
CA ALA A 12 -16.88 -48.16 40.29
C ALA A 12 -15.78 -48.06 41.36
N SER A 13 -15.82 -48.93 42.38
CA SER A 13 -14.83 -48.93 43.46
C SER A 13 -13.40 -49.17 42.96
N ILE A 14 -13.20 -50.10 42.01
CA ILE A 14 -11.89 -50.34 41.39
C ILE A 14 -11.46 -49.14 40.53
N ALA A 15 -12.39 -48.55 39.78
CA ALA A 15 -12.09 -47.41 38.93
C ALA A 15 -11.71 -46.16 39.76
N ASP A 16 -12.37 -45.95 40.90
CA ASP A 16 -12.05 -44.88 41.86
C ASP A 16 -10.68 -45.10 42.51
N GLN A 17 -10.35 -46.34 42.90
CA GLN A 17 -9.02 -46.69 43.42
C GLN A 17 -7.91 -46.45 42.39
N MET A 18 -8.15 -46.78 41.13
CA MET A 18 -7.19 -46.52 40.04
C MET A 18 -6.94 -45.02 39.85
N ILE A 19 -8.00 -44.20 39.82
CA ILE A 19 -7.85 -42.75 39.76
C ILE A 19 -7.10 -42.22 40.98
N GLY A 20 -7.42 -42.72 42.18
CA GLY A 20 -6.73 -42.34 43.43
C GLY A 20 -5.23 -42.65 43.41
N ASN A 21 -4.83 -43.69 42.68
CA ASN A 21 -3.44 -44.07 42.48
C ASN A 21 -2.76 -43.37 41.27
N GLY A 22 -3.46 -42.48 40.58
CA GLY A 22 -2.96 -41.80 39.37
C GLY A 22 -2.95 -42.67 38.11
N GLU A 23 -3.59 -43.84 38.15
CA GLU A 23 -3.70 -44.78 37.04
C GLU A 23 -5.02 -44.57 36.28
N LYS A 24 -5.02 -44.93 34.99
CA LYS A 24 -6.20 -44.81 34.13
C LYS A 24 -7.04 -46.09 34.20
N PRO A 25 -8.29 -46.05 34.67
CA PRO A 25 -9.15 -47.22 34.66
C PRO A 25 -9.58 -47.56 33.23
N THR A 26 -9.02 -48.63 32.69
CA THR A 26 -9.37 -49.20 31.39
C THR A 26 -10.16 -50.49 31.59
N ILE A 27 -10.88 -50.94 30.56
CA ILE A 27 -11.67 -52.18 30.64
C ILE A 27 -10.77 -53.37 31.02
N GLN A 28 -9.54 -53.40 30.50
CA GLN A 28 -8.58 -54.47 30.77
C GLN A 28 -8.02 -54.40 32.19
N THR A 29 -7.55 -53.22 32.62
CA THR A 29 -6.96 -53.06 33.96
C THR A 29 -8.00 -53.31 35.05
N VAL A 30 -9.25 -52.89 34.84
CA VAL A 30 -10.38 -53.18 35.75
C VAL A 30 -10.73 -54.66 35.76
N ARG A 31 -10.67 -55.35 34.61
CA ARG A 31 -10.87 -56.82 34.54
C ARG A 31 -9.79 -57.57 35.29
N ASP A 32 -8.55 -57.16 35.12
CA ASP A 32 -7.39 -57.80 35.75
C ASP A 32 -7.44 -57.62 37.27
N ALA A 33 -7.86 -56.44 37.75
CA ALA A 33 -8.07 -56.17 39.17
C ALA A 33 -9.26 -56.93 39.79
N LEU A 34 -10.37 -57.11 39.04
CA LEU A 34 -11.55 -57.85 39.50
C LEU A 34 -11.41 -59.37 39.38
N GLY A 35 -10.52 -59.86 38.51
CA GLY A 35 -10.26 -61.28 38.26
C GLY A 35 -11.41 -62.06 37.59
N THR A 36 -12.57 -61.44 37.38
CA THR A 36 -13.78 -62.06 36.79
C THR A 36 -14.69 -61.02 36.13
N GLY A 37 -15.65 -61.49 35.34
CA GLY A 37 -16.59 -60.66 34.59
C GLY A 37 -16.28 -60.57 33.09
N SER A 38 -17.34 -60.39 32.29
CA SER A 38 -17.17 -60.21 30.85
C SER A 38 -16.70 -58.79 30.54
N LEU A 39 -15.85 -58.62 29.50
CA LEU A 39 -15.39 -57.30 29.06
C LEU A 39 -16.57 -56.38 28.72
N ASN A 40 -17.66 -56.94 28.19
CA ASN A 40 -18.87 -56.19 27.86
C ASN A 40 -19.59 -55.66 29.11
N THR A 41 -19.64 -56.45 30.18
CA THR A 41 -20.25 -56.04 31.45
C THR A 41 -19.40 -54.96 32.12
N ILE A 42 -18.08 -55.12 32.14
CA ILE A 42 -17.14 -54.12 32.67
C ILE A 42 -17.23 -52.83 31.87
N HIS A 43 -17.23 -52.91 30.54
CA HIS A 43 -17.35 -51.75 29.67
C HIS A 43 -18.62 -50.96 29.96
N ARG A 44 -19.78 -51.63 30.10
CA ARG A 44 -21.04 -50.98 30.42
C ARG A 44 -20.98 -50.24 31.76
N HIS A 45 -20.47 -50.88 32.81
CA HIS A 45 -20.40 -50.27 34.14
C HIS A 45 -19.34 -49.16 34.22
N LEU A 46 -18.19 -49.33 33.57
CA LEU A 46 -17.13 -48.33 33.50
C LEU A 46 -17.56 -47.10 32.71
N THR A 47 -18.33 -47.28 31.64
CA THR A 47 -18.91 -46.16 30.89
C THR A 47 -19.98 -45.44 31.70
N ALA A 48 -20.86 -46.17 32.41
CA ALA A 48 -21.83 -45.55 33.31
C ALA A 48 -21.15 -44.75 34.45
N TRP A 49 -20.07 -45.29 35.03
CA TRP A 49 -19.29 -44.62 36.06
C TRP A 49 -18.61 -43.36 35.53
N ARG A 50 -17.98 -43.41 34.34
CA ARG A 50 -17.37 -42.22 33.70
C ARG A 50 -18.39 -41.11 33.45
N SER A 51 -19.60 -41.46 33.00
CA SER A 51 -20.67 -40.48 32.77
C SER A 51 -21.25 -39.89 34.05
N ALA A 52 -21.12 -40.59 35.18
CA ALA A 52 -21.56 -40.14 36.49
C ALA A 52 -20.51 -39.27 37.21
N GLN A 53 -19.27 -39.20 36.71
CA GLN A 53 -18.25 -38.34 37.32
C GLN A 53 -18.52 -36.85 37.04
N PRO A 54 -18.33 -35.97 38.03
CA PRO A 54 -18.38 -34.53 37.81
C PRO A 54 -17.36 -34.13 36.75
N PRO A 55 -17.66 -33.16 35.86
CA PRO A 55 -16.65 -32.60 34.98
C PRO A 55 -15.48 -32.12 35.84
N VAL A 56 -14.29 -32.70 35.63
CA VAL A 56 -13.08 -32.26 36.32
C VAL A 56 -12.86 -30.81 35.92
N GLU A 57 -13.20 -29.89 36.82
CA GLU A 57 -12.97 -28.46 36.67
C GLU A 57 -11.45 -28.26 36.65
N ARG A 58 -10.87 -28.24 35.44
CA ARG A 58 -9.45 -27.95 35.29
C ARG A 58 -9.25 -26.52 35.76
N GLN A 59 -8.78 -26.37 36.99
CA GLN A 59 -8.28 -25.08 37.47
C GLN A 59 -7.28 -24.59 36.44
N ALA A 60 -7.60 -23.49 35.77
CA ALA A 60 -6.68 -22.86 34.82
C ALA A 60 -5.38 -22.60 35.58
N ALA A 61 -4.28 -23.17 35.11
CA ALA A 61 -2.98 -22.97 35.71
C ALA A 61 -2.71 -21.46 35.74
N ARG A 62 -2.60 -20.88 36.94
CA ARG A 62 -2.23 -19.48 37.12
C ARG A 62 -0.73 -19.38 37.00
N LEU A 63 -0.26 -18.44 36.19
CA LEU A 63 1.15 -18.07 36.16
C LEU A 63 1.54 -17.48 37.53
N PRO A 64 2.72 -17.82 38.05
CA PRO A 64 3.31 -17.11 39.19
C PRO A 64 3.39 -15.61 38.93
N ASP A 65 3.08 -14.80 39.94
CA ASP A 65 2.98 -13.33 39.82
C ASP A 65 4.27 -12.68 39.30
N GLU A 66 5.44 -13.21 39.69
CA GLU A 66 6.75 -12.73 39.23
C GLU A 66 6.94 -12.91 37.70
N LEU A 67 6.50 -14.04 37.16
CA LEU A 67 6.55 -14.30 35.71
C LEU A 67 5.55 -13.41 34.97
N ALA A 68 4.36 -13.20 35.53
CA ALA A 68 3.37 -12.30 34.96
C ALA A 68 3.87 -10.85 34.93
N ALA A 69 4.52 -10.38 36.00
CA ALA A 69 5.10 -9.04 36.08
C ALA A 69 6.25 -8.85 35.09
N THR A 70 7.14 -9.84 34.96
CA THR A 70 8.26 -9.80 34.01
C THR A 70 7.77 -9.74 32.57
N LEU A 71 6.74 -10.53 32.23
CA LEU A 71 6.10 -10.48 30.91
C LEU A 71 5.44 -9.13 30.65
N ALA A 72 4.75 -8.56 31.63
CA ALA A 72 4.13 -7.25 31.51
C ALA A 72 5.17 -6.14 31.24
N GLN A 73 6.29 -6.16 31.97
CA GLN A 73 7.40 -5.21 31.75
C GLN A 73 8.01 -5.34 30.36
N GLU A 74 8.23 -6.58 29.89
CA GLU A 74 8.77 -6.78 28.55
C GLU A 74 7.78 -6.33 27.47
N ILE A 75 6.49 -6.60 27.63
CA ILE A 75 5.44 -6.09 26.73
C ILE A 75 5.47 -4.56 26.71
N GLU A 76 5.53 -3.90 27.87
CA GLU A 76 5.57 -2.44 27.95
C GLU A 76 6.82 -1.86 27.27
N ARG A 77 7.98 -2.51 27.45
CA ARG A 77 9.23 -2.16 26.77
C ARG A 77 9.09 -2.27 25.26
N GLN A 78 8.53 -3.37 24.76
CA GLN A 78 8.30 -3.59 23.33
C GLN A 78 7.28 -2.62 22.73
N VAL A 79 6.20 -2.33 23.45
CA VAL A 79 5.19 -1.35 23.03
C VAL A 79 5.82 0.05 22.95
N THR A 80 6.65 0.42 23.92
CA THR A 80 7.33 1.71 23.93
C THR A 80 8.31 1.83 22.76
N ALA A 81 9.11 0.79 22.51
CA ALA A 81 10.03 0.74 21.37
C ALA A 81 9.30 0.82 20.03
N ALA A 82 8.24 0.04 19.85
CA ALA A 82 7.43 0.04 18.64
C ALA A 82 6.74 1.39 18.39
N ARG A 83 6.28 2.07 19.44
CA ARG A 83 5.73 3.43 19.34
C ARG A 83 6.79 4.43 18.90
N ALA A 84 7.97 4.39 19.51
CA ALA A 84 9.07 5.28 19.14
C ALA A 84 9.51 5.08 17.68
N GLU A 85 9.61 3.84 17.20
CA GLU A 85 9.89 3.55 15.78
C GLU A 85 8.77 4.06 14.85
N ALA A 86 7.51 3.84 15.22
CA ALA A 86 6.38 4.32 14.42
C ALA A 86 6.33 5.86 14.36
N GLU A 87 6.62 6.55 15.46
CA GLU A 87 6.72 8.01 15.52
C GLU A 87 7.87 8.52 14.65
N ALA A 88 9.05 7.91 14.76
CA ALA A 88 10.21 8.28 13.92
C ALA A 88 9.92 8.08 12.43
N SER A 89 9.28 6.97 12.06
CA SER A 89 8.87 6.70 10.67
C SER A 89 7.82 7.71 10.18
N ALA A 90 6.86 8.08 11.04
CA ALA A 90 5.88 9.09 10.71
C ALA A 90 6.50 10.48 10.51
N ASP A 91 7.48 10.86 11.33
CA ASP A 91 8.21 12.12 11.18
C ASP A 91 9.06 12.15 9.91
N GLU A 92 9.75 11.06 9.60
CA GLU A 92 10.49 10.91 8.35
C GLU A 92 9.58 11.06 7.13
N LEU A 93 8.43 10.37 7.12
CA LEU A 93 7.44 10.51 6.05
C LEU A 93 6.87 11.92 5.95
N ARG A 94 6.62 12.61 7.07
CA ARG A 94 6.17 14.01 7.07
C ARG A 94 7.22 14.93 6.45
N ASN A 95 8.50 14.71 6.77
CA ASN A 95 9.60 15.48 6.18
C ASN A 95 9.72 15.24 4.67
N GLN A 96 9.65 13.98 4.24
CA GLN A 96 9.65 13.65 2.81
C GLN A 96 8.48 14.28 2.06
N VAL A 97 7.27 14.24 2.64
CA VAL A 97 6.09 14.90 2.05
C VAL A 97 6.31 16.41 1.97
N ALA A 98 6.87 17.05 2.99
CA ALA A 98 7.15 18.48 2.98
C ALA A 98 8.14 18.87 1.87
N VAL A 99 9.21 18.08 1.69
CA VAL A 99 10.19 18.28 0.62
C VAL A 99 9.53 18.13 -0.76
N LEU A 100 8.80 17.03 -0.98
CA LEU A 100 8.11 16.79 -2.26
C LEU A 100 7.08 17.86 -2.60
N VAL A 101 6.40 18.42 -1.58
CA VAL A 101 5.48 19.54 -1.76
C VAL A 101 6.23 20.80 -2.19
N ALA A 102 7.36 21.10 -1.57
CA ALA A 102 8.20 22.24 -1.94
C ALA A 102 8.73 22.12 -3.38
N GLU A 103 9.27 20.95 -3.75
CA GLU A 103 9.74 20.66 -5.10
C GLU A 103 8.63 20.77 -6.15
N ARG A 104 7.43 20.25 -5.84
CA ARG A 104 6.25 20.39 -6.70
C ARG A 104 5.90 21.85 -6.93
N ASP A 105 5.91 22.67 -5.87
CA ASP A 105 5.53 24.08 -5.96
C ASP A 105 6.57 24.90 -6.73
N GLU A 106 7.86 24.59 -6.57
CA GLU A 106 8.94 25.15 -7.37
C GLU A 106 8.77 24.80 -8.86
N ALA A 107 8.61 23.51 -9.19
CA ALA A 107 8.41 23.07 -10.57
C ALA A 107 7.16 23.68 -11.20
N ARG A 108 6.08 23.87 -10.42
CA ARG A 108 4.86 24.54 -10.89
C ARG A 108 5.10 26.03 -11.20
N ASN A 109 5.89 26.70 -10.36
CA ASN A 109 6.25 28.09 -10.59
C ASN A 109 7.13 28.23 -11.83
N GLU A 110 8.16 27.39 -11.98
CA GLU A 110 9.01 27.36 -13.17
C GLU A 110 8.20 27.11 -14.45
N ALA A 111 7.30 26.12 -14.42
CA ALA A 111 6.40 25.86 -15.54
C ALA A 111 5.56 27.09 -15.89
N SER A 112 4.99 27.77 -14.88
CA SER A 112 4.22 29.00 -15.10
C SER A 112 5.06 30.12 -15.73
N GLN A 113 6.32 30.29 -15.31
CA GLN A 113 7.21 31.28 -15.91
C GLN A 113 7.57 30.91 -17.34
N ALA A 114 7.91 29.65 -17.60
CA ALA A 114 8.21 29.16 -18.95
C ALA A 114 7.03 29.36 -19.90
N PHE A 115 5.80 29.14 -19.44
CA PHE A 115 4.59 29.41 -20.23
C PHE A 115 4.44 30.90 -20.58
N LYS A 116 4.66 31.80 -19.62
CA LYS A 116 4.62 33.25 -19.87
C LYS A 116 5.70 33.69 -20.84
N GLU A 117 6.90 33.13 -20.73
CA GLU A 117 7.99 33.41 -21.64
C GLU A 117 7.69 32.90 -23.05
N MET A 118 7.12 31.70 -23.18
CA MET A 118 6.69 31.15 -24.47
C MET A 118 5.62 32.03 -25.13
N GLU A 119 4.61 32.50 -24.37
CA GLU A 119 3.60 33.43 -24.88
C GLU A 119 4.22 34.75 -25.33
N ARG A 120 5.15 35.29 -24.56
CA ARG A 120 5.87 36.52 -24.92
C ARG A 120 6.65 36.35 -26.21
N LEU A 121 7.47 35.30 -26.31
CA LEU A 121 8.26 35.00 -27.50
C LEU A 121 7.38 34.77 -28.73
N ARG A 122 6.22 34.13 -28.55
CA ARG A 122 5.25 33.93 -29.63
C ARG A 122 4.67 35.26 -30.10
N ALA A 123 4.28 36.14 -29.19
CA ALA A 123 3.80 37.48 -29.53
C ALA A 123 4.88 38.31 -30.23
N ASP A 124 6.13 38.23 -29.79
CA ASP A 124 7.27 38.89 -30.43
C ASP A 124 7.50 38.35 -31.85
N LEU A 125 7.47 37.04 -32.03
CA LEU A 125 7.61 36.40 -33.35
C LEU A 125 6.49 36.82 -34.31
N ASP A 126 5.24 36.90 -33.84
CA ASP A 126 4.11 37.33 -34.67
C ASP A 126 4.24 38.80 -35.08
N ARG A 127 4.69 39.68 -34.17
CA ARG A 127 4.99 41.09 -34.52
C ARG A 127 6.08 41.19 -35.57
N GLU A 128 7.17 40.45 -35.42
CA GLU A 128 8.27 40.44 -36.40
C GLU A 128 7.81 39.92 -37.76
N ARG A 129 6.96 38.87 -37.79
CA ARG A 129 6.37 38.37 -39.04
C ARG A 129 5.52 39.44 -39.73
N THR A 130 4.62 40.10 -39.00
CA THR A 130 3.79 41.17 -39.55
C THR A 130 4.65 42.35 -40.02
N ALA A 131 5.67 42.76 -39.27
CA ALA A 131 6.58 43.81 -39.67
C ALA A 131 7.34 43.46 -40.95
N ALA A 132 7.83 42.22 -41.05
CA ALA A 132 8.50 41.72 -42.25
C ALA A 132 7.57 41.64 -43.47
N GLU A 133 6.31 41.25 -43.28
CA GLU A 133 5.29 41.25 -44.34
C GLU A 133 5.00 42.67 -44.85
N ILE A 134 4.82 43.63 -43.94
CA ILE A 134 4.63 45.05 -44.29
C ILE A 134 5.86 45.60 -45.03
N ALA A 135 7.07 45.31 -44.53
CA ALA A 135 8.31 45.74 -45.16
C ALA A 135 8.47 45.16 -46.59
N ARG A 136 8.07 43.89 -46.79
CA ARG A 136 8.08 43.26 -48.12
C ARG A 136 7.05 43.88 -49.06
N ALA A 137 5.84 44.16 -48.57
CA ALA A 137 4.78 44.78 -49.36
C ALA A 137 5.19 46.20 -49.80
N THR A 138 5.65 47.02 -48.86
CA THR A 138 6.13 48.38 -49.15
C THR A 138 7.32 48.39 -50.11
N ALA A 139 8.28 47.46 -49.97
CA ALA A 139 9.39 47.33 -50.91
C ALA A 139 8.91 46.94 -52.32
N ALA A 140 7.90 46.08 -52.44
CA ALA A 140 7.31 45.71 -53.72
C ALA A 140 6.58 46.90 -54.39
N GLU A 141 5.85 47.69 -53.61
CA GLU A 141 5.19 48.92 -54.06
C GLU A 141 6.20 49.97 -54.55
N ILE A 142 7.26 50.23 -53.77
CA ILE A 142 8.34 51.15 -54.15
C ILE A 142 9.00 50.70 -55.46
N LYS A 143 9.28 49.39 -55.58
CA LYS A 143 9.86 48.82 -56.80
C LYS A 143 8.94 49.01 -58.00
N ALA A 144 7.64 48.76 -57.85
CA ALA A 144 6.67 48.95 -58.93
C ALA A 144 6.58 50.42 -59.36
N TRP A 145 6.50 51.35 -58.40
CA TRP A 145 6.48 52.79 -58.66
C TRP A 145 7.75 53.26 -59.38
N LEU A 146 8.93 52.80 -58.93
CA LEU A 146 10.21 53.14 -59.57
C LEU A 146 10.24 52.70 -61.04
N THR A 147 9.77 51.49 -61.34
CA THR A 147 9.66 51.00 -62.72
C THR A 147 8.77 51.92 -63.56
N THR A 148 7.58 52.27 -63.07
CA THR A 148 6.66 53.16 -63.79
C THR A 148 7.25 54.55 -64.03
N VAL A 149 7.92 55.14 -63.03
CA VAL A 149 8.58 56.45 -63.18
C VAL A 149 9.74 56.39 -64.17
N MET A 150 10.50 55.28 -64.17
CA MET A 150 11.58 55.07 -65.15
C MET A 150 11.03 54.96 -66.57
N ASP A 151 9.94 54.22 -66.77
CA ASP A 151 9.28 54.09 -68.08
C ASP A 151 8.77 55.46 -68.57
N GLN A 152 8.07 56.22 -67.71
CA GLN A 152 7.58 57.57 -68.04
C GLN A 152 8.72 58.53 -68.41
N ARG A 153 9.85 58.47 -67.70
CA ARG A 153 11.03 59.30 -68.01
C ARG A 153 11.60 58.95 -69.37
N ASP A 154 11.70 57.67 -69.68
CA ASP A 154 12.28 57.20 -70.94
C ASP A 154 11.37 57.55 -72.14
N GLU A 155 10.05 57.54 -71.96
CA GLU A 155 9.07 58.04 -72.93
C GLU A 155 9.09 59.56 -73.11
N ALA A 156 9.24 60.32 -72.02
CA ALA A 156 9.26 61.78 -72.05
C ALA A 156 10.59 62.38 -72.53
N ARG A 157 11.65 61.57 -72.68
CA ARG A 157 12.95 62.01 -73.21
C ARG A 157 12.76 62.41 -74.68
N PRO A 158 12.91 63.69 -75.05
CA PRO A 158 12.66 64.12 -76.42
C PRO A 158 13.60 63.38 -77.38
N ARG A 159 13.04 62.86 -78.48
CA ARG A 159 13.80 62.36 -79.65
C ARG A 159 14.50 63.54 -80.34
N SER A 160 15.45 64.17 -79.66
CA SER A 160 16.26 65.26 -80.20
C SER A 160 17.68 64.75 -80.42
N SER A 161 18.19 65.02 -81.63
CA SER A 161 19.52 64.75 -82.17
C SER A 161 19.76 63.41 -82.87
N ALA A 162 19.02 63.16 -83.94
CA ALA A 162 19.67 62.73 -85.17
C ALA A 162 19.76 63.97 -86.09
N GLY A 163 20.88 64.69 -86.03
CA GLY A 163 21.27 65.67 -87.06
C GLY A 163 21.35 64.94 -88.41
N SER A 164 20.85 65.52 -89.50
CA SER A 164 21.48 66.65 -90.21
C SER A 164 22.98 66.42 -90.38
N GLY A 165 23.32 65.77 -91.48
CA GLY A 165 24.67 65.56 -91.98
C GLY A 165 24.59 65.24 -93.47
N ALA A 166 24.39 66.28 -94.28
CA ALA A 166 24.64 66.25 -95.73
C ALA A 166 26.15 66.14 -96.00
N PRO A 167 26.56 65.63 -97.16
CA PRO A 167 26.79 66.55 -98.27
C PRO A 167 25.93 66.27 -99.51
#